data_AF-A0A8G2CL72-F1
#
_entry.id   AF-A0A8G2CL72-F1
#
_cell.length_a   1.000
_cell.length_b   1.000
_cell.length_c   1.000
_cell.angle_alpha   90.00
_cell.angle_beta   90.00
_cell.angle_gamma   90.00
#
_symmetry.space_group_name_H-M   'P 1'
#
loop_
_entity.id
_entity.type
_entity.pdbx_description
1 polymer ?
#
loop_
_entity_poly.entity_id
_entity_poly.type
_entity_poly.pdbx_seq_one_letter_code
_entity_poly.pdbx_strand_id
1 'polypeptide(L)' 'MTIKMVVVKPFGGFKRGDMIADPAAMAKIVADGHAQSVVRVMAEG' A
#
# COMPACT_ATOMS: atom_id res chain seq x y z
N MET A 1 5.79 15.48 2.53
CA MET A 1 5.81 14.29 1.66
C MET A 1 4.75 13.32 2.13
N THR A 2 3.66 13.16 1.38
CA THR A 2 2.61 12.19 1.72
C THR A 2 2.86 10.92 0.92
N ILE A 3 3.30 9.86 1.61
CA ILE A 3 3.54 8.55 1.01
C ILE A 3 2.22 7.79 1.03
N LYS A 4 1.79 7.31 -0.13
CA LYS A 4 0.62 6.45 -0.28
C LYS A 4 1.08 5.10 -0.82
N MET A 5 0.36 4.03 -0.54
CA MET A 5 0.60 2.72 -1.15
C MET A 5 -0.55 2.39 -2.11
N VAL A 6 -0.23 1.84 -3.27
CA VAL A 6 -1.23 1.36 -4.24
C VAL A 6 -1.05 -0.14 -4.43
N VAL A 7 -2.14 -0.88 -4.35
CA VAL A 7 -2.14 -2.34 -4.47
C VAL A 7 -1.98 -2.73 -5.94
N VAL A 8 -0.92 -3.47 -6.25
CA VAL A 8 -0.64 -3.96 -7.61
C VAL A 8 -1.00 -5.44 -7.79
N LYS A 9 -1.02 -6.21 -6.70
CA LYS A 9 -1.55 -7.58 -6.66
C LYS A 9 -2.60 -7.67 -5.55
N PRO A 10 -3.78 -8.28 -5.79
CA PRO A 10 -4.78 -8.45 -4.74
C PRO A 10 -4.27 -9.33 -3.58
N PHE A 11 -4.63 -8.98 -2.35
CA PHE A 11 -4.34 -9.77 -1.14
C PHE A 11 -5.26 -9.33 0.00
N GLY A 12 -5.55 -10.18 0.98
CA GLY A 12 -6.16 -9.76 2.25
C GLY A 12 -7.45 -8.93 2.14
N GLY A 13 -8.24 -9.10 1.06
CA GLY A 13 -9.44 -8.29 0.77
C GLY A 13 -9.19 -7.01 -0.03
N PHE A 14 -7.94 -6.58 -0.20
CA PHE A 14 -7.56 -5.49 -1.08
C PHE A 14 -7.55 -5.93 -2.55
N LYS A 15 -8.11 -5.09 -3.41
CA LYS A 15 -8.14 -5.26 -4.86
C LYS A 15 -7.00 -4.48 -5.51
N ARG A 16 -6.61 -4.93 -6.70
CA ARG A 16 -5.64 -4.18 -7.52
C ARG A 16 -6.20 -2.79 -7.82
N GLY A 17 -5.39 -1.77 -7.56
CA GLY A 17 -5.74 -0.36 -7.70
C GLY A 17 -6.22 0.30 -6.41
N ASP A 18 -6.46 -0.45 -5.33
CA ASP A 18 -6.82 0.15 -4.05
C ASP A 18 -5.68 1.03 -3.53
N MET A 19 -6.06 2.20 -3.02
CA MET A 19 -5.14 3.16 -2.42
C MET A 19 -5.19 3.06 -0.90
N ILE A 20 -4.03 2.85 -0.31
CA ILE A 20 -3.82 2.74 1.12
C ILE A 20 -3.04 3.99 1.53
N ALA A 21 -3.68 4.88 2.25
CA ALA A 21 -3.06 6.11 2.77
C ALA A 21 -2.82 6.06 4.28
N ASP A 22 -3.37 5.05 4.97
CA ASP A 22 -3.23 4.90 6.41
C ASP A 22 -1.85 4.31 6.77
N PRO A 23 -1.02 5.01 7.57
CA PRO A 23 0.34 4.57 7.88
C PRO A 23 0.39 3.30 8.74
N ALA A 24 -0.61 3.02 9.57
CA ALA A 24 -0.66 1.80 10.38
C ALA A 24 -0.97 0.57 9.50
N ALA A 25 -1.88 0.72 8.53
CA ALA A 25 -2.14 -0.30 7.52
C ALA A 25 -0.90 -0.56 6.66
N MET A 26 -0.18 0.47 6.23
CA MET A 26 1.07 0.32 5.48
C MET A 26 2.12 -0.48 6.27
N ALA A 27 2.29 -0.15 7.56
CA ALA A 27 3.25 -0.87 8.41
C ALA A 27 2.89 -2.35 8.53
N LYS A 28 1.61 -2.69 8.69
CA LYS A 28 1.13 -4.08 8.71
C LYS A 28 1.41 -4.80 7.40
N ILE A 29 1.08 -4.20 6.26
CA ILE A 29 1.27 -4.81 4.93
C ILE A 29 2.74 -5.11 4.66
N VAL A 30 3.64 -4.22 5.09
CA VAL A 30 5.07 -4.42 4.95
C VAL A 30 5.55 -5.52 5.91
N ALA A 31 5.06 -5.55 7.16
CA ALA A 31 5.40 -6.57 8.14
C ALA A 31 4.89 -7.97 7.77
N ASP A 32 3.70 -8.06 7.16
CA ASP A 32 3.06 -9.33 6.76
C ASP A 32 3.64 -9.93 5.46
N GLY A 33 4.69 -9.33 4.88
CA GLY A 33 5.33 -9.83 3.66
C GLY A 33 4.56 -9.53 2.36
N HIS A 34 3.51 -8.71 2.44
CA HIS A 34 2.75 -8.23 1.28
C HIS A 34 3.37 -6.98 0.63
N ALA A 35 4.56 -6.56 1.05
CA ALA A 35 5.28 -5.42 0.48
C ALA A 35 5.46 -5.52 -1.06
N GLN A 36 5.61 -6.74 -1.58
CA GLN A 36 5.72 -7.01 -3.02
C GLN A 36 4.41 -6.85 -3.82
N SER A 37 3.28 -6.77 -3.12
CA SER A 37 1.94 -6.63 -3.69
C SER A 37 1.46 -5.18 -3.73
N VAL A 38 2.27 -4.25 -3.24
CA VAL A 38 1.97 -2.82 -3.16
C VAL A 38 3.14 -1.98 -3.68
N VAL A 39 2.85 -0.83 -4.26
CA VAL A 39 3.85 0.16 -4.67
C VAL A 39 3.71 1.43 -3.83
N ARG A 40 4.83 2.01 -3.40
CA ARG A 40 4.85 3.31 -2.72
C ARG A 40 4.80 4.41 -3.76
N VAL A 41 3.84 5.32 -3.61
CA VAL A 41 3.65 6.49 -4.46
C VAL A 41 3.85 7.72 -3.59
N MET A 42 4.80 8.56 -3.97
CA MET A 42 4.93 9.89 -3.39
C MET A 42 3.98 10.81 -4.15
N ALA A 43 3.02 11.41 -3.46
CA ALA A 43 2.27 12.52 -4.01
C ALA A 43 3.12 13.79 -3.81
N GLU A 44 3.78 14.25 -4.86
CA GLU A 44 4.24 15.63 -4.94
C GLU A 44 2.98 16.49 -5.17
N GLY A 45 2.72 17.40 -4.24
CA GLY A 45 1.68 18.42 -4.35
C GLY A 45 2.31 19.73 -4.78
#